data_AF-A0A2E8HHX0-F1
#
_entry.id   AF-A0A2E8HHX0-F1
#
_cell.length_a   1.000
_cell.length_b   1.000
_cell.length_c   1.000
_cell.angle_alpha   90.00
_cell.angle_beta   90.00
_cell.angle_gamma   90.00
#
_symmetry.space_group_name_H-M   'P 1'
#
loop_
_entity.id
_entity.type
_entity.pdbx_description
1 polymer ?
#
loop_
_entity_poly.entity_id
_entity_poly.type
_entity_poly.pdbx_seq_one_letter_code
_entity_poly.pdbx_strand_id
1 'polypeptide(L)'
;MSSISQLKKGGESERLAAIREIVDDVAGRIEGGLLGEAEARRLAGDVRFQMDLIIPDRIDQYDMIYGARFERLIRQFIRGES
;
A
#
# COMPACT_ATOMS: atom_id res chain seq x y z
N MET A 1 13.78 1.01 6.97
CA MET A 1 13.04 0.02 6.15
C MET A 1 14.00 -1.05 5.68
N SER A 2 13.63 -2.33 5.84
CA SER A 2 14.39 -3.46 5.29
C SER A 2 14.34 -3.43 3.76
N SER A 3 15.45 -3.80 3.10
CA SER A 3 15.46 -3.87 1.63
C SER A 3 14.51 -4.97 1.12
N ILE A 4 13.94 -4.78 -0.07
CA ILE A 4 13.07 -5.79 -0.72
C ILE A 4 13.76 -7.16 -0.80
N SER A 5 15.07 -7.18 -1.03
CA SER A 5 15.88 -8.41 -1.06
C SER A 5 15.92 -9.13 0.29
N GLN A 6 15.96 -8.39 1.40
CA GLN A 6 15.88 -8.97 2.75
C GLN A 6 14.47 -9.47 3.07
N LEU A 7 13.43 -8.72 2.69
CA LEU A 7 12.03 -9.13 2.92
C LEU A 7 11.67 -10.41 2.16
N LYS A 8 12.14 -10.56 0.91
CA LYS A 8 11.98 -11.80 0.13
C LYS A 8 12.55 -13.03 0.85
N LYS A 9 13.67 -12.86 1.56
CA LYS A 9 14.36 -13.95 2.28
C LYS A 9 13.84 -14.17 3.71
N GLY A 10 13.07 -13.22 4.25
CA GLY A 10 12.49 -13.29 5.59
C GLY A 10 11.38 -14.33 5.71
N GLY A 11 10.92 -14.56 6.94
CA GLY A 11 9.74 -15.38 7.21
C GLY A 11 8.45 -14.73 6.71
N GLU A 12 7.37 -15.50 6.60
CA GLU A 12 6.04 -14.98 6.20
C GLU A 12 5.58 -13.84 7.12
N SER A 13 5.76 -13.97 8.43
CA SER A 13 5.40 -12.94 9.41
C SER A 13 6.17 -11.63 9.20
N GLU A 14 7.46 -11.72 8.86
CA GLU A 14 8.30 -10.53 8.61
C GLU A 14 7.89 -9.81 7.33
N ARG A 15 7.57 -10.57 6.28
CA ARG A 15 6.98 -10.02 5.06
C ARG A 15 5.68 -9.31 5.37
N LEU A 16 4.74 -9.97 6.02
CA LEU A 16 3.43 -9.39 6.33
C LEU A 16 3.52 -8.14 7.22
N ALA A 17 4.45 -8.11 8.18
CA ALA A 17 4.69 -6.93 9.01
C ALA A 17 5.18 -5.74 8.17
N ALA A 18 6.17 -5.96 7.31
CA ALA A 18 6.69 -4.92 6.42
C ALA A 18 5.63 -4.40 5.44
N ILE A 19 4.78 -5.30 4.91
CA ILE A 19 3.66 -4.93 4.04
C ILE A 19 2.69 -4.01 4.77
N ARG A 20 2.33 -4.33 6.02
CA ARG A 20 1.46 -3.49 6.84
C ARG A 20 2.06 -2.11 7.08
N GLU A 21 3.34 -2.03 7.44
CA GLU A 21 4.02 -0.74 7.64
C GLU A 21 3.97 0.13 6.38
N ILE A 22 4.25 -0.44 5.20
CA ILE A 22 4.22 0.31 3.93
C ILE A 22 2.80 0.81 3.64
N VAL A 23 1.78 -0.04 3.83
CA VAL A 23 0.39 0.33 3.59
C VAL A 23 -0.06 1.43 4.55
N ASP A 24 0.25 1.29 5.83
CA ASP A 24 -0.21 2.23 6.86
C ASP A 24 0.47 3.59 6.73
N ASP A 25 1.75 3.64 6.32
CA ASP A 25 2.44 4.90 5.97
C ASP A 25 1.73 5.62 4.82
N VAL A 26 1.45 4.92 3.71
CA VAL A 26 0.77 5.52 2.55
C VAL A 26 -0.66 5.94 2.90
N ALA A 27 -1.38 5.14 3.67
CA ALA A 27 -2.71 5.50 4.15
C ALA A 27 -2.67 6.80 4.97
N GLY A 28 -1.74 6.91 5.92
CA GLY A 28 -1.56 8.12 6.73
C GLY A 28 -1.26 9.37 5.89
N ARG A 29 -0.49 9.23 4.80
CA ARG A 29 -0.21 10.34 3.88
C ARG A 29 -1.44 10.79 3.09
N ILE A 30 -2.29 9.85 2.68
CA ILE A 30 -3.57 10.16 2.00
C ILE A 30 -4.53 10.84 2.97
N GLU A 31 -4.69 10.27 4.17
CA GLU A 31 -5.55 10.80 5.23
C GLU A 31 -5.12 12.19 5.69
N GLY A 32 -3.81 12.46 5.73
CA GLY A 32 -3.24 13.76 6.10
C GLY A 32 -3.51 14.88 5.09
N GLY A 33 -4.11 14.60 3.93
CA GLY A 33 -4.43 15.60 2.91
C GLY A 33 -3.20 16.27 2.28
N LEU A 34 -2.01 15.68 2.45
CA LEU A 34 -0.74 16.20 1.94
C LEU A 34 -0.50 15.84 0.48
N LEU A 35 -1.39 15.07 -0.14
CA LEU A 35 -1.25 14.51 -1.48
C LEU A 35 -2.40 14.97 -2.37
N GLY A 36 -2.08 15.33 -3.62
CA GLY A 36 -3.08 15.42 -4.68
C GLY A 36 -3.50 14.03 -5.17
N GLU A 37 -4.64 13.94 -5.86
CA GLU A 37 -5.18 12.65 -6.31
C GLU A 37 -4.19 11.84 -7.17
N ALA A 38 -3.55 12.48 -8.14
CA ALA A 38 -2.60 11.81 -9.02
C ALA A 38 -1.42 11.22 -8.23
N GLU A 39 -0.94 11.93 -7.20
CA GLU A 39 0.15 11.47 -6.35
C GLU A 39 -0.29 10.31 -5.45
N ALA A 40 -1.48 10.38 -4.88
CA ALA A 40 -2.05 9.30 -4.09
C ALA A 40 -2.24 8.02 -4.91
N ARG A 41 -2.74 8.12 -6.15
CA ARG A 41 -2.87 6.99 -7.08
C ARG A 41 -1.51 6.41 -7.46
N ARG A 42 -0.52 7.27 -7.70
CA ARG A 42 0.86 6.84 -7.99
C ARG A 42 1.45 6.07 -6.81
N LEU A 43 1.31 6.58 -5.59
CA LEU A 43 1.81 5.89 -4.38
C LEU A 43 1.10 4.55 -4.17
N ALA A 44 -0.22 4.48 -4.33
CA ALA A 44 -0.95 3.21 -4.26
C ALA A 44 -0.44 2.19 -5.29
N GLY A 45 -0.16 2.64 -6.53
CA GLY A 45 0.46 1.82 -7.57
C GLY A 45 1.88 1.36 -7.22
N ASP A 46 2.70 2.25 -6.64
CA ASP A 46 4.06 1.92 -6.19
C ASP A 46 4.03 0.85 -5.09
N VAL A 47 3.10 0.96 -4.12
CA VAL A 47 2.92 -0.07 -3.09
C VAL A 47 2.54 -1.38 -3.75
N ARG A 48 1.52 -1.40 -4.62
CA ARG A 48 1.12 -2.63 -5.33
C ARG A 48 2.31 -3.28 -6.05
N PHE A 49 3.13 -2.49 -6.74
CA PHE A 49 4.35 -3.00 -7.40
C PHE A 49 5.33 -3.62 -6.39
N GLN A 50 5.55 -2.98 -5.24
CA GLN A 50 6.39 -3.55 -4.18
C GLN A 50 5.81 -4.86 -3.64
N MET A 51 4.48 -4.96 -3.52
CA MET A 51 3.82 -6.19 -3.06
C MET A 51 3.94 -7.33 -4.04
N ASP A 52 3.81 -7.05 -5.34
CA ASP A 52 4.02 -8.06 -6.39
C ASP A 52 5.44 -8.63 -6.34
N LEU A 53 6.42 -7.81 -5.94
CA LEU A 53 7.77 -8.30 -5.70
C LEU A 53 7.87 -9.14 -4.41
N ILE A 54 7.17 -8.81 -3.32
CA ILE A 54 7.35 -9.45 -2.00
C ILE A 54 6.50 -10.72 -1.85
N ILE A 55 5.26 -10.72 -2.35
CA ILE A 55 4.25 -11.78 -2.24
C ILE A 55 3.48 -11.97 -3.57
N PRO A 56 4.16 -12.33 -4.67
CA PRO A 56 3.52 -12.45 -5.99
C PRO A 56 2.35 -13.45 -6.01
N ASP A 57 2.43 -14.50 -5.20
CA ASP A 57 1.40 -15.54 -5.04
C ASP A 57 0.13 -15.05 -4.32
N ARG A 58 0.17 -13.86 -3.70
CA ARG A 58 -0.95 -13.28 -2.94
C ARG A 58 -1.32 -11.87 -3.41
N ILE A 59 -0.85 -11.45 -4.58
CA ILE A 59 -1.10 -10.11 -5.10
C ILE A 59 -2.61 -9.83 -5.27
N ASP A 60 -3.39 -10.85 -5.66
CA ASP A 60 -4.85 -10.72 -5.78
C ASP A 60 -5.53 -10.46 -4.42
N GLN A 61 -5.03 -11.11 -3.35
CA GLN A 61 -5.52 -10.86 -1.98
C GLN A 61 -5.15 -9.45 -1.52
N TYR A 62 -3.95 -8.99 -1.89
CA TYR A 62 -3.54 -7.61 -1.65
C TYR A 62 -4.46 -6.62 -2.36
N ASP A 63 -4.73 -6.81 -3.66
CA ASP A 63 -5.59 -5.93 -4.46
C ASP A 63 -7.00 -5.86 -3.87
N MET A 64 -7.54 -7.00 -3.41
CA MET A 64 -8.86 -7.08 -2.77
C MET A 64 -8.93 -6.27 -1.46
N ILE A 65 -7.91 -6.36 -0.60
CA ILE A 65 -7.94 -5.75 0.74
C ILE A 65 -7.46 -4.30 0.69
N TYR A 66 -6.28 -4.09 0.13
CA TYR A 66 -5.56 -2.81 0.21
C TYR A 66 -5.82 -1.92 -0.99
N GLY A 67 -6.01 -2.47 -2.18
CA GLY A 67 -6.45 -1.69 -3.35
C GLY A 67 -7.77 -0.98 -3.10
N ALA A 68 -8.77 -1.73 -2.60
CA ALA A 68 -10.05 -1.16 -2.19
C ALA A 68 -9.92 -0.12 -1.05
N ARG A 69 -9.03 -0.35 -0.08
CA ARG A 69 -8.76 0.61 1.01
C ARG A 69 -8.22 1.93 0.47
N PHE A 70 -7.22 1.90 -0.42
CA PHE A 70 -6.65 3.12 -0.99
C PHE A 70 -7.66 3.90 -1.83
N GLU A 71 -8.44 3.23 -2.68
CA GLU A 71 -9.50 3.91 -3.44
C GLU A 71 -10.50 4.60 -2.52
N ARG A 72 -10.91 3.94 -1.42
CA ARG A 72 -11.80 4.56 -0.43
C ARG A 72 -11.16 5.79 0.22
N LEU A 73 -9.91 5.69 0.66
CA LEU A 73 -9.20 6.81 1.30
C LEU A 73 -9.04 8.00 0.35
N ILE A 74 -8.72 7.76 -0.92
CA ILE A 74 -8.60 8.81 -1.94
C ILE A 74 -9.95 9.52 -2.12
N ARG A 75 -11.04 8.76 -2.25
CA ARG A 75 -12.39 9.35 -2.36
C ARG A 75 -12.75 10.20 -1.16
N GLN A 76 -12.54 9.67 0.04
CA GLN A 76 -12.91 10.33 1.29
C GLN A 76 -12.07 11.58 1.58
N PHE A 77 -10.74 11.46 1.54
CA PHE A 77 -9.85 12.51 2.05
C PHE A 77 -9.33 13.46 0.98
N ILE A 78 -9.35 13.06 -0.30
CA ILE A 78 -8.86 13.90 -1.39
C ILE A 78 -10.01 14.45 -2.23
N ARG A 79 -11.00 13.62 -2.59
CA ARG A 79 -12.15 14.07 -3.39
C ARG A 79 -13.31 14.63 -2.58
N GLY A 80 -13.35 14.37 -1.27
CA GLY A 80 -14.45 14.77 -0.39
C GLY A 80 -15.75 14.00 -0.67
N GLU A 81 -15.66 12.82 -1.30
CA GLU A 81 -16.80 11.93 -1.52
C GLU A 81 -17.01 11.09 -0.23
N SER A 82 -18.10 11.33 0.48
CA SER A 82 -18.49 10.60 1.71
C SER A 82 -19.67 9.67 1.47
#